data_AF-A0A291QPX3-F1
#
_entry.id   AF-A0A291QPX3-F1
#
_cell.length_a   1.000
_cell.length_b   1.000
_cell.length_c   1.000
_cell.angle_alpha   90.00
_cell.angle_beta   90.00
_cell.angle_gamma   90.00
#
_symmetry.space_group_name_H-M   'P 1'
#
loop_
_entity.id
_entity.type
_entity.pdbx_description
1 polymer ?
#
loop_
_entity_poly.entity_id
_entity_poly.type
_entity_poly.pdbx_seq_one_letter_code
_entity_poly.pdbx_strand_id
1 'polypeptide(L)'
;MPTTRKKKKKGNKSKQKNKFTVWLILIAAAFIVSTCSRQLTNIKEYLPTTITGNDPRPDEQVAPETSDERHLLLESFEYSAKPAYNRELLELPTGPWLFKDAMIGDLKMDHKDGKQAARLRNNGFIRMEYDLQPEAAIHVSILHARFGNDAASTWQLWYSTDRGATYKQAGNTIRSNAIQLQRAHFNIPKASALRLEIRKSGSDNNRVNIDAIAISYRDRRVVNKPSRADHKKSELDDDHLLLGNPSHASTDISFPDNYLLDKKFFKLSYNKAKGTPNWVSWHLDKNDMGKASRQKDFNQDGSLPPGWYQVSHSSYSGSGFDRGHNCPSADRTSSREANNATFYMTNMLPQAPNHNQHLWANLEEYTRGLVKRGNEVYIIMGSYGIGGIGNRGKIEKIDKKRITVPSHIWKIIVVIPYGNNDLARINKNTRVIAVNTPNSNTADHNWRKYITSVAEIEAATHYHFFTSLPDSTREILIYKTDQGR
;
A
#
# COMPACT_ATOMS: atom_id res chain seq x y z
N MET A 1 34.36 -6.41 -83.80
CA MET A 1 35.70 -6.12 -83.23
C MET A 1 36.28 -4.91 -83.95
N PRO A 2 37.05 -3.98 -83.34
CA PRO A 2 37.40 -3.83 -81.92
C PRO A 2 37.37 -2.38 -81.36
N THR A 3 37.42 -2.29 -80.02
CA THR A 3 38.22 -1.38 -79.16
C THR A 3 38.09 0.16 -79.16
N THR A 4 37.46 0.65 -78.09
CA THR A 4 38.00 1.52 -77.01
C THR A 4 39.03 2.66 -77.24
N ARG A 5 38.66 3.83 -76.69
CA ARG A 5 39.34 4.68 -75.65
C ARG A 5 40.16 5.93 -76.05
N LYS A 6 39.80 7.02 -75.33
CA LYS A 6 40.62 8.11 -74.72
C LYS A 6 41.08 9.23 -75.69
N LYS A 7 41.17 10.54 -75.35
CA LYS A 7 41.28 11.30 -74.08
C LYS A 7 41.28 12.83 -74.38
N LYS A 8 40.74 13.64 -73.42
CA LYS A 8 41.19 14.99 -72.93
C LYS A 8 41.26 16.17 -73.92
N LYS A 9 41.03 17.46 -73.60
CA LYS A 9 41.06 18.35 -72.40
C LYS A 9 40.45 19.71 -72.90
N LYS A 10 39.83 20.64 -72.16
CA LYS A 10 40.38 21.52 -71.10
C LYS A 10 39.36 22.62 -70.70
N GLY A 11 39.38 23.02 -69.41
CA GLY A 11 39.02 24.37 -68.89
C GLY A 11 37.57 24.58 -68.44
N ASN A 12 37.23 25.36 -67.39
CA ASN A 12 37.94 25.94 -66.24
C ASN A 12 36.86 26.45 -65.26
N LYS A 13 37.11 26.33 -63.94
CA LYS A 13 36.70 27.17 -62.78
C LYS A 13 35.24 27.68 -62.56
N SER A 14 34.71 27.22 -61.42
CA SER A 14 34.30 27.97 -60.19
C SER A 14 32.97 28.73 -60.05
N LYS A 15 32.31 28.44 -58.91
CA LYS A 15 31.50 29.30 -57.99
C LYS A 15 30.20 29.92 -58.55
N GLN A 16 29.13 30.23 -57.81
CA GLN A 16 28.54 29.84 -56.52
C GLN A 16 27.24 30.70 -56.42
N LYS A 17 26.17 30.12 -55.84
CA LYS A 17 25.13 30.78 -54.99
C LYS A 17 23.89 31.51 -55.56
N ASN A 18 22.79 31.12 -54.90
CA ASN A 18 21.57 31.84 -54.48
C ASN A 18 20.36 31.86 -55.44
N LYS A 19 19.21 31.32 -54.96
CA LYS A 19 18.15 32.12 -54.29
C LYS A 19 17.02 31.25 -53.73
N PHE A 20 16.64 31.57 -52.49
CA PHE A 20 15.40 31.21 -51.79
C PHE A 20 14.17 31.66 -52.59
N THR A 21 13.07 30.89 -52.54
CA THR A 21 11.73 31.39 -52.87
C THR A 21 10.74 30.92 -51.80
N VAL A 22 10.13 31.89 -51.12
CA VAL A 22 9.01 31.77 -50.18
C VAL A 22 7.77 32.27 -50.92
N TRP A 23 6.64 31.56 -50.79
CA TRP A 23 5.32 32.06 -51.20
C TRP A 23 4.42 32.18 -49.97
N LEU A 24 3.74 33.32 -49.90
CA LEU A 24 2.88 33.83 -48.82
C LEU A 24 1.43 33.78 -49.33
N ILE A 25 0.49 33.24 -48.54
CA ILE A 25 -0.95 33.48 -48.72
C ILE A 25 -1.54 33.90 -47.37
N LEU A 26 -2.18 35.06 -47.39
CA LEU A 26 -2.92 35.74 -46.32
C LEU A 26 -4.38 35.30 -46.31
N ILE A 27 -4.96 35.07 -45.12
CA ILE A 27 -6.36 35.43 -44.80
C ILE A 27 -6.41 35.98 -43.37
N ALA A 28 -7.03 37.16 -43.23
CA ALA A 28 -7.20 37.92 -42.00
C ALA A 28 -8.56 37.63 -41.34
N ALA A 29 -8.63 37.73 -40.01
CA ALA A 29 -9.82 38.15 -39.28
C ALA A 29 -9.42 38.79 -37.94
N ALA A 30 -10.07 39.92 -37.64
CA ALA A 30 -9.69 40.93 -36.66
C ALA A 30 -10.00 40.55 -35.19
N PHE A 31 -9.22 41.12 -34.27
CA PHE A 31 -9.63 41.31 -32.87
C PHE A 31 -9.33 42.75 -32.43
N ILE A 32 -10.35 43.37 -31.82
CA ILE A 32 -10.36 44.74 -31.34
C ILE A 32 -9.52 44.84 -30.06
N VAL A 33 -8.69 45.88 -30.03
CA VAL A 33 -7.79 46.26 -28.93
C VAL A 33 -8.56 47.08 -27.90
N SER A 34 -8.43 46.73 -26.62
CA SER A 34 -8.62 47.67 -25.51
C SER A 34 -7.28 47.85 -24.80
N THR A 35 -6.70 49.03 -24.98
CA THR A 35 -5.50 49.51 -24.30
C THR A 35 -5.87 50.19 -22.99
N CYS A 36 -5.12 49.91 -21.92
CA CYS A 36 -4.64 50.97 -21.05
C CYS A 36 -3.33 50.53 -20.38
N SER A 37 -2.31 51.37 -20.53
CA SER A 37 -0.94 51.15 -20.06
C SER A 37 -0.54 52.30 -19.14
N ARG A 38 0.12 51.92 -18.04
CA ARG A 38 1.10 52.66 -17.21
C ARG A 38 0.66 53.92 -16.46
N GLN A 39 1.00 53.93 -15.17
CA GLN A 39 2.06 54.81 -14.65
C GLN A 39 2.70 54.26 -13.35
N LEU A 40 4.03 54.34 -13.30
CA LEU A 40 4.91 54.15 -12.14
C LEU A 40 4.89 55.43 -11.30
N THR A 41 4.90 55.31 -9.97
CA THR A 41 5.68 56.23 -9.10
C THR A 41 5.87 55.70 -7.67
N ASN A 42 7.13 55.75 -7.25
CA ASN A 42 7.67 56.13 -5.94
C ASN A 42 7.57 55.19 -4.72
N ILE A 43 8.76 54.67 -4.41
CA ILE A 43 9.24 54.17 -3.13
C ILE A 43 9.24 55.30 -2.10
N LYS A 44 8.74 55.03 -0.89
CA LYS A 44 9.14 55.74 0.34
C LYS A 44 9.50 54.70 1.39
N GLU A 45 10.73 54.82 1.88
CA GLU A 45 11.26 54.18 3.07
C GLU A 45 10.37 54.43 4.28
N TYR A 46 10.21 53.40 5.11
CA TYR A 46 10.08 53.56 6.56
C TYR A 46 10.76 52.37 7.24
N LEU A 47 11.97 52.62 7.76
CA LEU A 47 12.46 51.91 8.93
C LEU A 47 11.69 52.44 10.15
N PRO A 48 11.43 51.59 11.16
CA PRO A 48 12.02 51.93 12.45
C PRO A 48 12.58 50.73 13.25
N THR A 49 13.81 50.97 13.71
CA THR A 49 14.27 50.87 15.10
C THR A 49 14.40 49.49 15.77
N THR A 50 15.67 49.14 15.99
CA THR A 50 16.21 48.30 17.06
C THR A 50 15.57 48.56 18.42
N ILE A 51 15.03 47.52 19.05
CA ILE A 51 14.94 47.40 20.50
C ILE A 51 15.68 46.13 20.92
N THR A 52 16.72 46.35 21.72
CA THR A 52 17.48 45.38 22.50
C THR A 52 16.61 44.75 23.58
N GLY A 53 16.69 43.43 23.77
CA GLY A 53 16.14 42.82 24.99
C GLY A 53 15.88 41.32 24.88
N ASN A 54 16.89 40.54 25.25
CA ASN A 54 16.84 39.24 25.94
C ASN A 54 15.88 38.15 25.44
N ASP A 55 16.52 37.17 24.80
CA ASP A 55 16.22 35.74 24.82
C ASP A 55 15.46 35.27 26.07
N PRO A 56 14.34 34.57 25.89
CA PRO A 56 14.28 33.22 26.41
C PRO A 56 13.90 32.23 25.30
N ARG A 57 14.85 31.34 25.01
CA ARG A 57 14.73 30.06 24.30
C ARG A 57 13.28 29.61 24.12
N PRO A 58 12.77 29.47 22.88
CA PRO A 58 11.55 28.72 22.66
C PRO A 58 11.87 27.24 22.85
N ASP A 59 11.12 26.64 23.76
CA ASP A 59 11.06 25.21 24.04
C ASP A 59 11.21 24.36 22.77
N GLU A 60 12.06 23.35 22.90
CA GLU A 60 12.24 22.21 22.02
C GLU A 60 10.87 21.59 21.70
N GLN A 61 10.26 22.00 20.59
CA GLN A 61 9.01 21.41 20.11
C GLN A 61 9.29 20.03 19.55
N VAL A 62 9.01 19.04 20.40
CA VAL A 62 8.96 17.61 20.11
C VAL A 62 8.03 17.36 18.91
N ALA A 63 8.56 16.66 17.92
CA ALA A 63 7.86 16.21 16.72
C ALA A 63 6.65 15.31 17.06
N PRO A 64 5.58 15.28 16.22
CA PRO A 64 4.51 14.32 16.40
C PRO A 64 5.00 12.91 16.01
N GLU A 65 5.19 12.05 17.00
CA GLU A 65 5.54 10.64 16.84
C GLU A 65 4.29 9.84 16.39
N THR A 66 4.33 9.25 15.19
CA THR A 66 3.31 8.34 14.65
C THR A 66 3.67 6.90 15.04
N SER A 67 2.79 6.22 15.77
CA SER A 67 3.01 4.87 16.33
C SER A 67 2.82 3.76 15.28
N ASP A 68 3.90 3.05 14.97
CA ASP A 68 3.99 1.90 14.04
C ASP A 68 3.86 0.59 14.84
N GLU A 69 2.68 -0.07 14.84
CA GLU A 69 2.51 -1.35 15.55
C GLU A 69 3.20 -2.49 14.78
N ARG A 70 4.40 -2.88 15.23
CA ARG A 70 5.08 -4.11 14.75
C ARG A 70 4.33 -5.37 15.20
N HIS A 71 3.69 -6.08 14.27
CA HIS A 71 3.03 -7.37 14.52
C HIS A 71 4.03 -8.54 14.61
N LEU A 72 3.84 -9.41 15.61
CA LEU A 72 4.60 -10.63 15.87
C LEU A 72 3.89 -11.91 15.40
N LEU A 73 2.56 -11.89 15.33
CA LEU A 73 1.74 -13.02 14.93
C LEU A 73 0.40 -12.52 14.38
N LEU A 74 -0.10 -13.19 13.33
CA LEU A 74 -1.45 -13.03 12.82
C LEU A 74 -2.01 -14.42 12.44
N GLU A 75 -2.98 -14.92 13.20
CA GLU A 75 -3.64 -16.21 12.97
C GLU A 75 -5.13 -15.97 12.64
N SER A 76 -5.54 -16.37 11.43
CA SER A 76 -6.90 -16.17 10.90
C SER A 76 -7.66 -17.47 10.63
N PHE A 77 -7.06 -18.64 10.89
CA PHE A 77 -7.64 -19.97 10.64
C PHE A 77 -7.99 -20.29 9.18
N GLU A 78 -7.64 -19.43 8.23
CA GLU A 78 -8.08 -19.51 6.83
C GLU A 78 -7.47 -20.66 6.03
N TYR A 79 -6.39 -21.27 6.50
CA TYR A 79 -5.56 -22.17 5.70
C TYR A 79 -5.60 -23.64 6.13
N SER A 80 -6.29 -23.96 7.22
CA SER A 80 -6.41 -25.34 7.72
C SER A 80 -7.86 -25.64 8.07
N ALA A 81 -8.27 -26.89 7.84
CA ALA A 81 -9.60 -27.36 8.19
C ALA A 81 -9.55 -28.21 9.46
N LYS A 82 -10.50 -27.98 10.36
CA LYS A 82 -10.75 -28.84 11.51
C LYS A 82 -12.25 -29.00 11.74
N PRO A 83 -12.92 -29.95 11.08
CA PRO A 83 -14.38 -30.03 11.08
C PRO A 83 -14.98 -30.60 12.38
N ALA A 84 -14.15 -31.17 13.27
CA ALA A 84 -14.60 -31.84 14.49
C ALA A 84 -14.08 -31.16 15.77
N TYR A 85 -14.87 -31.26 16.84
CA TYR A 85 -14.56 -30.70 18.17
C TYR A 85 -13.60 -31.56 19.02
N ASN A 86 -13.12 -32.69 18.49
CA ASN A 86 -12.18 -33.57 19.18
C ASN A 86 -10.88 -32.83 19.52
N ARG A 87 -10.19 -33.29 20.56
CA ARG A 87 -8.87 -32.80 20.91
C ARG A 87 -7.88 -33.16 19.81
N GLU A 88 -7.17 -32.17 19.28
CA GLU A 88 -6.26 -32.36 18.15
C GLU A 88 -5.21 -31.25 18.12
N LEU A 89 -3.95 -31.63 17.87
CA LEU A 89 -2.88 -30.70 17.54
C LEU A 89 -2.92 -30.45 16.04
N LEU A 90 -3.11 -29.20 15.65
CA LEU A 90 -3.23 -28.78 14.26
C LEU A 90 -2.05 -27.87 13.90
N GLU A 91 -1.35 -28.19 12.82
CA GLU A 91 -0.34 -27.31 12.24
C GLU A 91 -1.03 -26.21 11.45
N LEU A 92 -0.92 -24.98 11.94
CA LEU A 92 -1.38 -23.76 11.27
C LEU A 92 -0.19 -23.00 10.68
N PRO A 93 -0.38 -22.07 9.73
CA PRO A 93 0.70 -21.27 9.18
C PRO A 93 1.50 -20.49 10.24
N THR A 94 0.88 -20.13 11.37
CA THR A 94 1.57 -19.45 12.47
C THR A 94 2.35 -20.38 13.39
N GLY A 95 2.11 -21.69 13.34
CA GLY A 95 2.71 -22.73 14.18
C GLY A 95 1.70 -23.78 14.66
N PRO A 96 2.12 -24.72 15.53
CA PRO A 96 1.23 -25.76 16.07
C PRO A 96 0.26 -25.20 17.12
N TRP A 97 -1.03 -25.47 16.94
CA TRP A 97 -2.10 -25.11 17.87
C TRP A 97 -2.89 -26.34 18.32
N LEU A 98 -3.03 -26.52 19.63
CA LEU A 98 -3.88 -27.54 20.22
C LEU A 98 -5.30 -27.02 20.41
N PHE A 99 -6.25 -27.75 19.82
CA PHE A 99 -7.69 -27.51 19.94
C PHE A 99 -8.28 -28.56 20.88
N LYS A 100 -9.24 -28.16 21.73
CA LYS A 100 -10.07 -29.07 22.55
C LYS A 100 -11.48 -28.50 22.63
N ASP A 101 -12.51 -29.29 22.33
CA ASP A 101 -13.89 -28.80 22.23
C ASP A 101 -13.98 -27.54 21.37
N ALA A 102 -13.16 -27.54 20.32
CA ALA A 102 -13.00 -26.46 19.38
C ALA A 102 -12.85 -27.03 17.97
N MET A 103 -13.43 -26.34 16.99
CA MET A 103 -13.36 -26.68 15.58
C MET A 103 -13.05 -25.42 14.76
N ILE A 104 -12.71 -25.57 13.48
CA ILE A 104 -12.69 -24.48 12.51
C ILE A 104 -13.91 -24.67 11.60
N GLY A 105 -14.78 -23.66 11.53
CA GLY A 105 -16.08 -23.74 10.86
C GLY A 105 -16.34 -22.59 9.91
N ASP A 106 -17.07 -22.88 8.84
CA ASP A 106 -17.40 -22.00 7.73
C ASP A 106 -18.91 -21.84 7.52
N LEU A 107 -19.74 -22.31 8.46
CA LEU A 107 -21.20 -22.25 8.35
C LEU A 107 -21.67 -20.79 8.27
N LYS A 108 -22.87 -20.57 7.71
CA LYS A 108 -23.52 -19.25 7.71
C LYS A 108 -23.70 -18.65 9.12
N MET A 109 -23.80 -19.52 10.14
CA MET A 109 -23.91 -19.13 11.54
C MET A 109 -22.56 -18.81 12.19
N ASP A 110 -21.44 -19.15 11.55
CA ASP A 110 -20.12 -18.67 11.96
C ASP A 110 -19.95 -17.23 11.51
N HIS A 111 -19.73 -16.36 12.49
CA HIS A 111 -19.28 -15.00 12.26
C HIS A 111 -17.75 -15.01 12.24
N LYS A 112 -17.21 -14.53 11.13
CA LYS A 112 -15.83 -14.77 10.70
C LYS A 112 -15.35 -13.61 9.81
N ASP A 113 -14.06 -13.36 9.85
CA ASP A 113 -13.32 -12.40 9.05
C ASP A 113 -12.53 -13.19 7.99
N GLY A 114 -13.24 -13.57 6.91
CA GLY A 114 -12.75 -14.51 5.91
C GLY A 114 -13.71 -15.67 5.68
N LYS A 115 -13.17 -16.85 5.33
CA LYS A 115 -13.94 -18.04 4.96
C LYS A 115 -14.28 -18.90 6.16
N GLN A 116 -13.51 -18.86 7.24
CA GLN A 116 -13.74 -19.71 8.41
C GLN A 116 -13.24 -19.07 9.70
N ALA A 117 -13.84 -19.45 10.84
CA ALA A 117 -13.39 -19.03 12.16
C ALA A 117 -13.27 -20.22 13.09
N ALA A 118 -12.45 -20.10 14.14
CA ALA A 118 -12.48 -21.04 15.23
C ALA A 118 -13.82 -20.93 15.98
N ARG A 119 -14.34 -22.07 16.44
CA ARG A 119 -15.57 -22.15 17.20
C ARG A 119 -15.38 -23.03 18.42
N LEU A 120 -15.56 -22.44 19.61
CA LEU A 120 -15.37 -23.11 20.89
C LEU A 120 -16.74 -23.38 21.54
N ARG A 121 -16.86 -24.51 22.24
CA ARG A 121 -18.03 -24.87 23.08
C ARG A 121 -17.58 -25.48 24.40
N ASN A 122 -18.52 -25.75 25.31
CA ASN A 122 -18.23 -26.32 26.63
C ASN A 122 -17.12 -25.48 27.32
N ASN A 123 -16.15 -26.16 27.94
CA ASN A 123 -14.92 -25.57 28.47
C ASN A 123 -13.74 -25.72 27.48
N GLY A 124 -14.03 -25.61 26.18
CA GLY A 124 -13.06 -25.76 25.11
C GLY A 124 -12.04 -24.65 25.06
N PHE A 125 -10.92 -24.94 24.39
CA PHE A 125 -9.84 -24.00 24.20
C PHE A 125 -9.11 -24.20 22.87
N ILE A 126 -8.41 -23.16 22.46
CA ILE A 126 -7.37 -23.20 21.43
C ILE A 126 -6.08 -22.62 22.02
N ARG A 127 -4.96 -23.33 21.86
CA ARG A 127 -3.70 -23.04 22.55
C ARG A 127 -2.50 -23.18 21.61
N MET A 128 -1.56 -22.26 21.69
CA MET A 128 -0.24 -22.41 21.05
C MET A 128 0.58 -23.52 21.71
N GLU A 129 1.18 -24.41 20.91
CA GLU A 129 2.16 -25.42 21.37
C GLU A 129 3.61 -25.08 20.99
N TYR A 130 3.87 -23.81 20.66
CA TYR A 130 5.18 -23.25 20.35
C TYR A 130 5.37 -21.92 21.09
N ASP A 131 6.63 -21.53 21.29
CA ASP A 131 7.00 -20.35 22.05
C ASP A 131 7.32 -19.17 21.13
N LEU A 132 6.66 -18.04 21.36
CA LEU A 132 7.11 -16.74 20.86
C LEU A 132 8.12 -16.14 21.83
N GLN A 133 9.05 -15.33 21.31
CA GLN A 133 10.07 -14.66 22.13
C GLN A 133 9.97 -13.13 21.96
N PRO A 134 8.88 -12.50 22.45
CA PRO A 134 8.72 -11.05 22.32
C PRO A 134 9.83 -10.29 23.06
N GLU A 135 10.44 -9.33 22.37
CA GLU A 135 11.53 -8.49 22.88
C GLU A 135 11.07 -7.44 23.90
N ALA A 136 9.77 -7.16 23.95
CA ALA A 136 9.10 -6.18 24.81
C ALA A 136 7.70 -6.67 25.23
N ALA A 137 6.98 -5.86 26.01
CA ALA A 137 5.58 -6.14 26.31
C ALA A 137 4.74 -6.02 25.02
N ILE A 138 3.72 -6.86 24.93
CA ILE A 138 2.92 -7.01 23.73
C ILE A 138 1.45 -6.66 23.99
N HIS A 139 0.78 -6.35 22.90
CA HIS A 139 -0.65 -6.21 22.77
C HIS A 139 -1.19 -7.42 22.00
N VAL A 140 -2.29 -7.99 22.45
CA VAL A 140 -3.01 -9.07 21.77
C VAL A 140 -4.40 -8.58 21.43
N SER A 141 -4.81 -8.72 20.17
CA SER A 141 -6.18 -8.47 19.74
C SER A 141 -6.81 -9.73 19.16
N ILE A 142 -8.08 -9.96 19.45
CA ILE A 142 -8.82 -11.18 19.04
C ILE A 142 -10.23 -10.77 18.63
N LEU A 143 -10.67 -11.19 17.44
CA LEU A 143 -12.07 -11.06 17.05
C LEU A 143 -12.91 -12.16 17.69
N HIS A 144 -14.11 -11.82 18.14
CA HIS A 144 -15.03 -12.75 18.76
C HIS A 144 -16.48 -12.38 18.48
N ALA A 145 -17.35 -13.39 18.44
CA ALA A 145 -18.81 -13.23 18.32
C ALA A 145 -19.56 -14.44 18.90
N ARG A 146 -20.84 -14.24 19.20
CA ARG A 146 -21.78 -15.31 19.58
C ARG A 146 -22.16 -16.10 18.33
N PHE A 147 -22.03 -17.41 18.36
CA PHE A 147 -22.40 -18.25 17.22
C PHE A 147 -23.91 -18.22 16.96
N GLY A 148 -24.33 -17.77 15.77
CA GLY A 148 -25.72 -17.74 15.35
C GLY A 148 -26.70 -17.25 16.43
N ASN A 149 -27.63 -18.13 16.81
CA ASN A 149 -28.65 -17.86 17.82
C ASN A 149 -28.37 -18.49 19.19
N ASP A 150 -27.18 -19.07 19.42
CA ASP A 150 -26.80 -19.63 20.72
C ASP A 150 -26.88 -18.56 21.83
N ALA A 151 -26.92 -18.95 23.10
CA ALA A 151 -26.88 -17.98 24.19
C ALA A 151 -25.49 -17.30 24.28
N ALA A 152 -25.45 -16.13 24.92
CA ALA A 152 -24.20 -15.41 25.11
C ALA A 152 -23.20 -16.26 25.90
N SER A 153 -21.98 -16.36 25.39
CA SER A 153 -20.89 -17.17 25.96
C SER A 153 -19.78 -16.27 26.49
N THR A 154 -19.11 -16.72 27.54
CA THR A 154 -17.93 -16.02 28.07
C THR A 154 -16.65 -16.76 27.69
N TRP A 155 -15.55 -16.02 27.57
CA TRP A 155 -14.23 -16.57 27.30
C TRP A 155 -13.14 -15.71 27.92
N GLN A 156 -11.93 -16.27 28.02
CA GLN A 156 -10.78 -15.65 28.66
C GLN A 156 -9.54 -15.88 27.81
N LEU A 157 -8.69 -14.86 27.69
CA LEU A 157 -7.32 -15.05 27.20
C LEU A 157 -6.43 -15.45 28.37
N TRP A 158 -5.63 -16.49 28.18
CA TRP A 158 -4.62 -16.94 29.10
C TRP A 158 -3.27 -16.95 28.39
N TYR A 159 -2.19 -16.80 29.16
CA TYR A 159 -0.85 -16.86 28.64
C TYR A 159 0.10 -17.59 29.58
N SER A 160 1.07 -18.27 28.98
CA SER A 160 2.20 -18.89 29.68
C SER A 160 3.47 -18.10 29.37
N THR A 161 4.36 -18.03 30.35
CA THR A 161 5.71 -17.47 30.22
C THR A 161 6.79 -18.52 30.57
N ASP A 162 6.39 -19.78 30.72
CA ASP A 162 7.17 -20.90 31.22
C ASP A 162 6.99 -22.15 30.34
N ARG A 163 6.89 -21.94 29.01
CA ARG A 163 6.77 -22.99 27.99
C ARG A 163 5.55 -23.90 28.18
N GLY A 164 4.45 -23.34 28.67
CA GLY A 164 3.17 -24.02 28.85
C GLY A 164 3.00 -24.76 30.17
N ALA A 165 3.93 -24.63 31.13
CA ALA A 165 3.81 -25.29 32.43
C ALA A 165 2.68 -24.68 33.28
N THR A 166 2.58 -23.35 33.31
CA THR A 166 1.49 -22.62 33.96
C THR A 166 0.90 -21.55 33.06
N TYR A 167 -0.38 -21.25 33.28
CA TYR A 167 -1.09 -20.22 32.53
C TYR A 167 -1.73 -19.25 33.52
N LYS A 168 -1.65 -17.96 33.21
CA LYS A 168 -2.34 -16.88 33.92
C LYS A 168 -3.28 -16.14 32.97
N GLN A 169 -4.40 -15.67 33.49
CA GLN A 169 -5.36 -14.91 32.71
C GLN A 169 -4.78 -13.54 32.34
N ALA A 170 -4.99 -13.12 31.09
CA ALA A 170 -4.76 -11.77 30.64
C ALA A 170 -6.08 -10.99 30.66
N GLY A 171 -6.08 -9.82 31.32
CA GLY A 171 -7.25 -8.93 31.37
C GLY A 171 -8.50 -9.57 31.97
N ASN A 172 -9.65 -8.99 31.63
CA ASN A 172 -10.95 -9.42 32.13
C ASN A 172 -11.55 -10.54 31.28
N THR A 173 -12.49 -11.29 31.86
CA THR A 173 -13.33 -12.23 31.11
C THR A 173 -14.19 -11.47 30.09
N ILE A 174 -14.20 -11.93 28.84
CA ILE A 174 -14.99 -11.35 27.75
C ILE A 174 -16.32 -12.07 27.65
N ARG A 175 -17.41 -11.32 27.41
CA ARG A 175 -18.75 -11.86 27.14
C ARG A 175 -19.12 -11.58 25.68
N SER A 176 -19.29 -12.64 24.90
CA SER A 176 -19.74 -12.57 23.51
C SER A 176 -21.26 -12.74 23.46
N ASN A 177 -21.97 -11.63 23.28
CA ASN A 177 -23.42 -11.59 23.12
C ASN A 177 -23.86 -11.14 21.72
N ALA A 178 -23.01 -10.40 20.99
CA ALA A 178 -23.29 -9.91 19.66
C ALA A 178 -23.02 -10.98 18.59
N ILE A 179 -23.82 -10.95 17.52
CA ILE A 179 -23.59 -11.71 16.29
C ILE A 179 -22.63 -10.99 15.33
N GLN A 180 -22.33 -9.72 15.59
CA GLN A 180 -21.31 -8.99 14.85
C GLN A 180 -19.96 -9.24 15.52
N LEU A 181 -18.89 -9.38 14.73
CA LEU A 181 -17.54 -9.52 15.27
C LEU A 181 -17.16 -8.29 16.09
N GLN A 182 -16.65 -8.55 17.29
CA GLN A 182 -16.12 -7.55 18.20
C GLN A 182 -14.64 -7.86 18.45
N ARG A 183 -13.83 -6.83 18.68
CA ARG A 183 -12.41 -6.99 18.98
C ARG A 183 -12.16 -6.85 20.48
N ALA A 184 -11.56 -7.87 21.07
CA ALA A 184 -11.05 -7.84 22.44
C ALA A 184 -9.54 -7.55 22.43
N HIS A 185 -9.08 -6.82 23.44
CA HIS A 185 -7.71 -6.34 23.55
C HIS A 185 -7.10 -6.71 24.90
N PHE A 186 -5.85 -7.16 24.89
CA PHE A 186 -5.13 -7.63 26.07
C PHE A 186 -3.68 -7.19 26.05
N ASN A 187 -3.13 -6.96 27.24
CA ASN A 187 -1.72 -6.61 27.39
C ASN A 187 -1.01 -7.72 28.12
N ILE A 188 0.11 -8.15 27.56
CA ILE A 188 0.92 -9.21 28.13
C ILE A 188 2.35 -8.68 28.31
N PRO A 189 2.95 -8.84 29.50
CA PRO A 189 4.31 -8.39 29.74
C PRO A 189 5.31 -9.14 28.85
N LYS A 190 6.50 -8.56 28.71
CA LYS A 190 7.63 -9.22 28.03
C LYS A 190 7.85 -10.62 28.63
N ALA A 191 8.05 -11.60 27.77
CA ALA A 191 8.35 -12.98 28.16
C ALA A 191 9.36 -13.59 27.18
N SER A 192 10.24 -14.46 27.67
CA SER A 192 11.21 -15.19 26.84
C SER A 192 10.64 -16.45 26.18
N ALA A 193 9.45 -16.88 26.59
CA ALA A 193 8.74 -18.03 26.03
C ALA A 193 7.23 -17.85 26.22
N LEU A 194 6.60 -17.09 25.32
CA LEU A 194 5.18 -16.77 25.36
C LEU A 194 4.36 -17.82 24.61
N ARG A 195 3.31 -18.31 25.25
CA ARG A 195 2.21 -19.05 24.60
C ARG A 195 0.87 -18.43 24.98
N LEU A 196 -0.09 -18.45 24.06
CA LEU A 196 -1.48 -18.03 24.31
C LEU A 196 -2.40 -19.25 24.39
N GLU A 197 -3.43 -19.14 25.23
CA GLU A 197 -4.56 -20.07 25.28
C GLU A 197 -5.87 -19.29 25.43
N ILE A 198 -6.78 -19.45 24.48
CA ILE A 198 -8.10 -18.84 24.51
C ILE A 198 -9.08 -19.89 25.03
N ARG A 199 -9.70 -19.62 26.18
CA ARG A 199 -10.58 -20.57 26.88
C ARG A 199 -12.01 -20.06 26.87
N LYS A 200 -12.96 -20.84 26.39
CA LYS A 200 -14.37 -20.59 26.70
C LYS A 200 -14.60 -20.91 28.18
N SER A 201 -15.25 -19.99 28.89
CA SER A 201 -15.69 -20.22 30.26
C SER A 201 -17.15 -20.71 30.27
N GLY A 202 -17.45 -21.66 31.16
CA GLY A 202 -18.71 -22.41 31.20
C GLY A 202 -18.57 -23.83 30.67
N SER A 203 -19.51 -24.71 31.00
CA SER A 203 -19.57 -26.10 30.54
C SER A 203 -20.75 -26.34 29.58
N ASP A 204 -21.47 -25.29 29.22
CA ASP A 204 -22.60 -25.31 28.30
C ASP A 204 -22.15 -25.48 26.85
N ASN A 205 -23.04 -26.02 26.01
CA ASN A 205 -22.76 -26.27 24.60
C ASN A 205 -22.92 -25.04 23.70
N ASN A 206 -23.20 -23.85 24.25
CA ASN A 206 -23.29 -22.64 23.43
C ASN A 206 -21.92 -22.35 22.82
N ARG A 207 -21.92 -21.80 21.61
CA ARG A 207 -20.71 -21.61 20.83
C ARG A 207 -20.31 -20.15 20.77
N VAL A 208 -19.00 -19.93 20.79
CA VAL A 208 -18.36 -18.64 20.55
C VAL A 208 -17.44 -18.77 19.35
N ASN A 209 -17.54 -17.84 18.42
CA ASN A 209 -16.58 -17.68 17.33
C ASN A 209 -15.39 -16.88 17.82
N ILE A 210 -14.19 -17.30 17.41
CA ILE A 210 -12.90 -16.67 17.66
C ILE A 210 -12.16 -16.58 16.33
N ASP A 211 -11.63 -15.40 16.02
CA ASP A 211 -10.98 -15.15 14.73
C ASP A 211 -9.90 -14.06 14.84
N ALA A 212 -9.09 -13.91 13.79
CA ALA A 212 -8.10 -12.85 13.58
C ALA A 212 -7.29 -12.50 14.85
N ILE A 213 -6.60 -13.50 15.40
CA ILE A 213 -5.71 -13.35 16.55
C ILE A 213 -4.46 -12.60 16.08
N ALA A 214 -4.22 -11.42 16.62
CA ALA A 214 -3.05 -10.61 16.32
C ALA A 214 -2.23 -10.34 17.59
N ILE A 215 -0.91 -10.42 17.49
CA ILE A 215 0.04 -10.02 18.54
C ILE A 215 0.91 -8.89 17.98
N SER A 216 1.07 -7.79 18.70
CA SER A 216 1.93 -6.66 18.34
C SER A 216 2.72 -6.14 19.54
N TYR A 217 3.77 -5.34 19.34
CA TYR A 217 4.41 -4.61 20.44
C TYR A 217 3.58 -3.39 20.84
N ARG A 218 3.43 -3.17 22.16
CA ARG A 218 2.89 -1.88 22.65
C ARG A 218 3.93 -0.78 22.48
N ASP A 219 3.50 0.35 21.92
CA ASP A 219 4.29 1.57 21.92
C ASP A 219 4.46 2.07 23.37
N ARG A 220 5.71 2.21 23.83
CA ARG A 220 6.02 2.71 25.17
C ARG A 220 6.12 4.22 25.11
N ARG A 221 5.00 4.94 25.26
CA ARG A 221 4.96 6.35 25.72
C ARG A 221 3.52 6.82 25.97
N VAL A 222 3.01 6.64 27.20
CA VAL A 222 1.91 7.45 27.72
C VAL A 222 2.08 7.65 29.23
N VAL A 223 2.42 8.88 29.64
CA VAL A 223 2.10 9.41 30.97
C VAL A 223 0.86 10.29 30.80
N ASN A 224 -0.19 9.97 31.57
CA ASN A 224 -1.50 10.59 31.49
C ASN A 224 -1.49 12.10 31.78
N LYS A 225 -2.18 12.86 30.94
CA LYS A 225 -2.83 14.13 31.33
C LYS A 225 -4.24 14.15 30.71
N PRO A 226 -5.29 14.54 31.45
CA PRO A 226 -6.66 14.39 30.96
C PRO A 226 -6.94 15.43 29.87
N SER A 227 -7.31 14.99 28.67
CA SER A 227 -7.68 15.89 27.56
C SER A 227 -9.19 16.05 27.43
N ARG A 228 -9.59 17.30 27.17
CA ARG A 228 -10.90 17.67 26.63
C ARG A 228 -11.20 16.90 25.34
N ALA A 229 -12.49 16.74 25.05
CA ALA A 229 -13.02 16.09 23.87
C ALA A 229 -12.53 16.79 22.59
N ASP A 230 -11.59 16.17 21.89
CA ASP A 230 -11.24 16.46 20.50
C ASP A 230 -11.34 15.16 19.69
N HIS A 231 -11.82 15.29 18.46
CA HIS A 231 -12.05 14.21 17.49
C HIS A 231 -10.79 13.38 17.24
N LYS A 232 -10.63 12.27 17.95
CA LYS A 232 -9.50 11.35 17.77
C LYS A 232 -9.66 10.56 16.47
N LYS A 233 -8.62 10.55 15.62
CA LYS A 233 -8.52 9.70 14.42
C LYS A 233 -8.54 8.22 14.83
N SER A 234 -9.29 7.36 14.13
CA SER A 234 -9.31 5.92 14.48
C SER A 234 -7.92 5.28 14.27
N GLU A 235 -7.56 4.25 15.03
CA GLU A 235 -6.19 3.68 15.05
C GLU A 235 -5.70 3.09 13.71
N LEU A 236 -6.58 2.91 12.72
CA LEU A 236 -6.25 2.40 11.37
C LEU A 236 -6.48 3.42 10.25
N ASP A 237 -6.96 4.62 10.61
CA ASP A 237 -7.22 5.66 9.62
C ASP A 237 -5.92 6.06 8.90
N ASP A 238 -6.00 6.34 7.60
CA ASP A 238 -4.86 6.60 6.70
C ASP A 238 -3.88 5.43 6.48
N ASP A 239 -4.11 4.26 7.08
CA ASP A 239 -3.18 3.15 6.91
C ASP A 239 -3.05 2.77 5.43
N HIS A 240 -1.83 2.59 4.98
CA HIS A 240 -1.54 2.30 3.57
C HIS A 240 -2.08 0.93 3.10
N LEU A 241 -2.50 0.07 4.02
CA LEU A 241 -3.23 -1.18 3.80
C LEU A 241 -4.63 -1.17 4.44
N LEU A 242 -5.24 0.01 4.66
CA LEU A 242 -6.60 0.11 5.21
C LEU A 242 -7.61 -0.77 4.46
N LEU A 243 -7.47 -0.87 3.15
CA LEU A 243 -8.36 -1.68 2.29
C LEU A 243 -7.98 -3.16 2.20
N GLY A 244 -6.95 -3.58 2.92
CA GLY A 244 -6.51 -4.96 3.01
C GLY A 244 -5.18 -5.25 2.32
N ASN A 245 -4.68 -6.46 2.55
CA ASN A 245 -3.45 -7.01 1.98
C ASN A 245 -3.79 -8.00 0.86
N PRO A 246 -3.69 -7.60 -0.41
CA PRO A 246 -4.40 -8.29 -1.48
C PRO A 246 -3.73 -9.57 -1.99
N SER A 247 -2.48 -9.82 -1.59
CA SER A 247 -1.76 -11.06 -1.90
C SER A 247 -1.39 -11.83 -0.64
N HIS A 248 -1.87 -11.43 0.54
CA HIS A 248 -1.41 -11.95 1.83
C HIS A 248 0.12 -11.89 1.97
N ALA A 249 0.72 -10.78 1.53
CA ALA A 249 2.16 -10.57 1.66
C ALA A 249 2.57 -10.58 3.13
N SER A 250 3.71 -11.21 3.43
CA SER A 250 4.20 -11.42 4.80
C SER A 250 5.63 -10.94 4.94
N THR A 251 6.03 -10.55 6.15
CA THR A 251 7.43 -10.23 6.49
C THR A 251 8.28 -11.49 6.71
N ASP A 252 7.72 -12.68 6.50
CA ASP A 252 8.43 -13.94 6.54
C ASP A 252 9.28 -14.15 5.27
N ILE A 253 10.58 -14.29 5.47
CA ILE A 253 11.59 -14.50 4.43
C ILE A 253 11.38 -15.82 3.66
N SER A 254 10.61 -16.77 4.21
CA SER A 254 10.22 -18.01 3.54
C SER A 254 9.29 -17.78 2.34
N PHE A 255 8.67 -16.60 2.24
CA PHE A 255 7.86 -16.15 1.11
C PHE A 255 8.57 -15.04 0.31
N PRO A 256 9.76 -15.30 -0.27
CA PRO A 256 10.62 -14.26 -0.83
C PRO A 256 10.03 -13.53 -2.04
N ASP A 257 9.04 -14.14 -2.70
CA ASP A 257 8.39 -13.59 -3.87
C ASP A 257 7.08 -12.85 -3.56
N ASN A 258 6.74 -12.73 -2.27
CA ASN A 258 5.55 -12.03 -1.76
C ASN A 258 5.86 -11.37 -0.39
N TYR A 259 7.01 -10.71 -0.31
CA TYR A 259 7.58 -10.20 0.94
C TYR A 259 7.07 -8.80 1.27
N LEU A 260 6.37 -8.64 2.39
CA LEU A 260 5.82 -7.36 2.82
C LEU A 260 6.92 -6.44 3.34
N LEU A 261 7.00 -5.24 2.77
CA LEU A 261 7.84 -4.15 3.23
C LEU A 261 6.97 -2.95 3.61
N ASP A 262 7.13 -2.51 4.86
CA ASP A 262 6.64 -1.21 5.30
C ASP A 262 7.73 -0.16 5.11
N LYS A 263 7.42 0.88 4.33
CA LYS A 263 8.34 1.99 4.03
C LYS A 263 7.91 3.28 4.72
N LYS A 264 7.04 3.21 5.74
CA LYS A 264 6.43 4.31 6.51
C LYS A 264 5.49 5.21 5.72
N PHE A 265 5.79 5.47 4.45
CA PHE A 265 5.02 6.34 3.56
C PHE A 265 4.25 5.57 2.48
N PHE A 266 4.46 4.27 2.39
CA PHE A 266 3.74 3.32 1.54
C PHE A 266 4.13 1.91 2.01
N LYS A 267 3.29 0.92 1.67
CA LYS A 267 3.54 -0.50 1.94
C LYS A 267 3.59 -1.25 0.62
N LEU A 268 4.40 -2.30 0.50
CA LEU A 268 4.52 -3.06 -0.74
C LEU A 268 4.76 -4.55 -0.52
N SER A 269 4.30 -5.37 -1.46
CA SER A 269 4.75 -6.75 -1.62
C SER A 269 5.90 -6.78 -2.61
N TYR A 270 7.10 -7.15 -2.14
CA TYR A 270 8.28 -7.30 -2.98
C TYR A 270 8.39 -8.72 -3.53
N ASN A 271 8.78 -8.84 -4.79
CA ASN A 271 9.02 -10.11 -5.44
C ASN A 271 10.52 -10.26 -5.75
N LYS A 272 11.22 -11.08 -4.96
CA LYS A 272 12.67 -11.31 -5.13
C LYS A 272 13.01 -11.85 -6.52
N ALA A 273 12.23 -12.80 -7.05
CA ALA A 273 12.48 -13.39 -8.37
C ALA A 273 12.27 -12.39 -9.52
N LYS A 274 11.36 -11.42 -9.37
CA LYS A 274 11.11 -10.38 -10.37
C LYS A 274 12.03 -9.17 -10.23
N GLY A 275 12.62 -8.93 -9.05
CA GLY A 275 13.41 -7.72 -8.77
C GLY A 275 12.58 -6.44 -8.79
N THR A 276 11.27 -6.54 -8.56
CA THR A 276 10.27 -5.47 -8.58
C THR A 276 9.15 -5.79 -7.58
N PRO A 277 8.34 -4.82 -7.14
CA PRO A 277 7.17 -5.11 -6.33
C PRO A 277 6.09 -5.83 -7.14
N ASN A 278 5.36 -6.74 -6.50
CA ASN A 278 4.08 -7.26 -6.98
C ASN A 278 3.03 -6.14 -7.01
N TRP A 279 2.96 -5.39 -5.90
CA TRP A 279 2.12 -4.20 -5.74
C TRP A 279 2.71 -3.25 -4.70
N VAL A 280 2.33 -1.99 -4.77
CA VAL A 280 2.62 -0.93 -3.80
C VAL A 280 1.30 -0.20 -3.48
N SER A 281 1.03 -0.02 -2.19
CA SER A 281 -0.19 0.57 -1.65
C SER A 281 0.12 1.78 -0.78
N TRP A 282 -0.66 2.84 -0.93
CA TRP A 282 -0.52 4.08 -0.15
C TRP A 282 -1.84 4.85 -0.06
N HIS A 283 -2.00 5.54 1.06
CA HIS A 283 -3.01 6.59 1.23
C HIS A 283 -2.44 7.92 0.74
N LEU A 284 -3.27 8.80 0.20
CA LEU A 284 -2.88 10.15 -0.18
C LEU A 284 -3.96 11.14 0.22
N ASP A 285 -3.58 12.08 1.08
CA ASP A 285 -4.37 13.25 1.40
C ASP A 285 -3.59 14.57 1.14
N LYS A 286 -4.17 15.68 1.60
CA LYS A 286 -3.54 17.01 1.46
C LYS A 286 -2.28 17.18 2.32
N ASN A 287 -2.13 16.43 3.41
CA ASN A 287 -1.03 16.54 4.38
C ASN A 287 0.23 15.83 3.87
N ASP A 288 0.08 14.84 2.99
CA ASP A 288 1.19 14.19 2.27
C ASP A 288 1.83 15.08 1.19
N MET A 289 1.10 16.11 0.74
CA MET A 289 1.54 17.05 -0.28
C MET A 289 2.01 18.37 0.33
N GLY A 290 3.31 18.63 0.22
CA GLY A 290 3.96 19.80 0.80
C GLY A 290 4.86 20.51 -0.19
N LYS A 291 5.92 21.16 0.34
CA LYS A 291 6.87 21.96 -0.43
C LYS A 291 8.23 21.28 -0.60
N ALA A 292 8.40 20.03 -0.15
CA ALA A 292 9.67 19.34 -0.26
C ALA A 292 10.02 19.12 -1.73
N SER A 293 11.25 19.49 -2.11
CA SER A 293 11.76 19.30 -3.45
C SER A 293 11.88 17.82 -3.80
N ARG A 294 11.57 17.48 -5.06
CA ARG A 294 11.83 16.16 -5.62
C ARG A 294 13.32 15.81 -5.49
N GLN A 295 13.58 14.65 -4.91
CA GLN A 295 14.92 14.07 -4.80
C GLN A 295 15.32 13.43 -6.13
N LYS A 296 16.58 13.00 -6.29
CA LYS A 296 17.05 12.37 -7.54
C LYS A 296 17.88 11.11 -7.29
N ASP A 297 17.92 10.66 -6.04
CA ASP A 297 18.87 9.66 -5.57
C ASP A 297 18.21 8.27 -5.60
N PHE A 298 18.22 7.65 -6.77
CA PHE A 298 17.78 6.26 -6.96
C PHE A 298 18.72 5.31 -6.22
N ASN A 299 18.27 4.80 -5.07
CA ASN A 299 19.14 4.10 -4.14
C ASN A 299 18.71 2.64 -3.95
N GLN A 300 19.71 1.79 -3.72
CA GLN A 300 19.47 0.44 -3.23
C GLN A 300 18.72 0.49 -1.89
N ASP A 301 17.91 -0.53 -1.65
CA ASP A 301 17.14 -0.63 -0.42
C ASP A 301 17.81 -1.58 0.58
N GLY A 302 18.44 -1.00 1.59
CA GLY A 302 19.13 -1.74 2.64
C GLY A 302 18.20 -2.53 3.56
N SER A 303 16.88 -2.32 3.50
CA SER A 303 15.91 -3.09 4.30
C SER A 303 15.59 -4.46 3.69
N LEU A 304 16.09 -4.77 2.49
CA LEU A 304 15.92 -6.10 1.91
C LEU A 304 16.73 -7.15 2.70
N PRO A 305 16.21 -8.38 2.87
CA PRO A 305 16.92 -9.42 3.59
C PRO A 305 18.34 -9.68 3.05
N PRO A 306 19.30 -10.03 3.92
CA PRO A 306 20.68 -10.29 3.51
C PRO A 306 20.78 -11.33 2.39
N GLY A 307 21.68 -11.08 1.43
CA GLY A 307 21.91 -11.96 0.28
C GLY A 307 20.89 -11.81 -0.85
N TRP A 308 19.83 -11.00 -0.68
CA TRP A 308 18.93 -10.68 -1.78
C TRP A 308 19.58 -9.70 -2.74
N TYR A 309 19.23 -9.81 -4.02
CA TYR A 309 19.72 -8.89 -5.02
C TYR A 309 19.12 -7.49 -4.78
N GLN A 310 19.99 -6.52 -4.48
CA GLN A 310 19.60 -5.12 -4.35
C GLN A 310 19.73 -4.43 -5.71
N VAL A 311 18.59 -4.18 -6.34
CA VAL A 311 18.48 -3.40 -7.57
C VAL A 311 19.10 -2.02 -7.35
N SER A 312 19.98 -1.60 -8.24
CA SER A 312 20.66 -0.31 -8.16
C SER A 312 20.20 0.63 -9.26
N HIS A 313 20.58 1.90 -9.15
CA HIS A 313 20.36 2.87 -10.22
C HIS A 313 20.85 2.35 -11.59
N SER A 314 22.05 1.76 -11.67
CA SER A 314 22.64 1.35 -12.95
C SER A 314 22.00 0.12 -13.58
N SER A 315 21.18 -0.64 -12.84
CA SER A 315 20.48 -1.83 -13.36
C SER A 315 19.55 -1.51 -14.54
N TYR A 316 19.07 -0.28 -14.66
CA TYR A 316 18.18 0.15 -15.75
C TYR A 316 18.93 0.78 -16.92
N SER A 317 20.22 1.09 -16.77
CA SER A 317 21.01 1.81 -17.76
C SER A 317 21.07 1.07 -19.10
N GLY A 318 20.77 1.79 -20.20
CA GLY A 318 20.79 1.23 -21.55
C GLY A 318 19.68 0.22 -21.86
N SER A 319 18.75 -0.03 -20.95
CA SER A 319 17.66 -0.99 -21.15
C SER A 319 16.60 -0.52 -22.16
N GLY A 320 16.43 0.80 -22.30
CA GLY A 320 15.32 1.41 -23.04
C GLY A 320 14.04 1.57 -22.23
N PHE A 321 14.09 1.34 -20.91
CA PHE A 321 13.00 1.55 -19.95
C PHE A 321 13.41 2.58 -18.88
N ASP A 322 12.42 3.33 -18.42
CA ASP A 322 12.55 4.25 -17.30
C ASP A 322 12.52 3.49 -15.96
N ARG A 323 13.02 4.16 -14.92
CA ARG A 323 12.79 3.78 -13.51
C ARG A 323 11.42 4.30 -13.10
N GLY A 324 10.38 3.56 -13.47
CA GLY A 324 9.00 3.91 -13.18
C GLY A 324 8.70 3.78 -11.70
N HIS A 325 8.25 4.86 -11.07
CA HIS A 325 7.85 4.81 -9.66
C HIS A 325 6.51 4.08 -9.53
N ASN A 326 6.33 3.31 -8.47
CA ASN A 326 5.00 2.85 -8.09
C ASN A 326 4.29 3.93 -7.26
N CYS A 327 4.76 4.20 -6.05
CA CYS A 327 4.39 5.40 -5.29
C CYS A 327 5.19 6.60 -5.83
N PRO A 328 4.56 7.59 -6.48
CA PRO A 328 5.29 8.65 -7.18
C PRO A 328 5.82 9.70 -6.20
N SER A 329 6.99 10.25 -6.52
CA SER A 329 7.63 11.30 -5.71
C SER A 329 6.72 12.52 -5.42
N ALA A 330 5.85 12.89 -6.37
CA ALA A 330 4.94 14.02 -6.20
C ALA A 330 3.82 13.78 -5.16
N ASP A 331 3.55 12.52 -4.81
CA ASP A 331 2.58 12.15 -3.78
C ASP A 331 3.19 12.16 -2.37
N ARG A 332 4.51 12.39 -2.26
CA ARG A 332 5.26 12.44 -0.98
C ARG A 332 6.15 13.67 -0.93
N THR A 333 5.53 14.83 -0.72
CA THR A 333 6.22 16.13 -0.66
C THR A 333 6.04 16.84 0.68
N SER A 334 5.45 16.17 1.67
CA SER A 334 5.32 16.64 3.05
C SER A 334 6.67 16.88 3.73
N SER A 335 7.65 16.00 3.48
CA SER A 335 9.01 16.12 3.99
C SER A 335 10.04 15.57 3.00
N ARG A 336 11.32 15.92 3.23
CA ARG A 336 12.43 15.33 2.46
C ARG A 336 12.54 13.82 2.66
N GLU A 337 12.28 13.33 3.86
CA GLU A 337 12.27 11.90 4.19
C GLU A 337 11.19 11.16 3.38
N ALA A 338 9.97 11.70 3.37
CA ALA A 338 8.85 11.14 2.60
C ALA A 338 9.20 11.05 1.12
N ASN A 339 9.79 12.13 0.56
CA ASN A 339 10.18 12.14 -0.84
C ASN A 339 11.30 11.14 -1.13
N ASN A 340 12.34 11.09 -0.29
CA ASN A 340 13.45 10.15 -0.40
C ASN A 340 12.97 8.69 -0.41
N ALA A 341 11.99 8.34 0.42
CA ALA A 341 11.45 6.98 0.47
C ALA A 341 10.94 6.49 -0.90
N THR A 342 10.41 7.40 -1.74
CA THR A 342 9.92 7.05 -3.08
C THR A 342 11.04 6.68 -4.08
N PHE A 343 12.31 6.98 -3.78
CA PHE A 343 13.45 6.71 -4.66
C PHE A 343 14.19 5.40 -4.36
N TYR A 344 13.75 4.62 -3.37
CA TYR A 344 14.27 3.27 -3.20
C TYR A 344 13.90 2.38 -4.39
N MET A 345 14.85 1.59 -4.88
CA MET A 345 14.65 0.75 -6.07
C MET A 345 13.60 -0.36 -5.87
N THR A 346 13.23 -0.70 -4.63
CA THR A 346 12.08 -1.55 -4.30
C THR A 346 10.73 -0.95 -4.68
N ASN A 347 10.66 0.37 -4.90
CA ASN A 347 9.50 1.10 -5.41
C ASN A 347 9.53 1.26 -6.95
N MET A 348 10.49 0.65 -7.66
CA MET A 348 10.67 0.82 -9.11
C MET A 348 10.21 -0.38 -9.92
N LEU A 349 9.73 -0.13 -11.14
CA LEU A 349 9.56 -1.13 -12.19
C LEU A 349 10.09 -0.63 -13.54
N PRO A 350 10.51 -1.52 -14.48
CA PRO A 350 10.84 -1.13 -15.84
C PRO A 350 9.61 -0.65 -16.59
N GLN A 351 9.52 0.67 -16.82
CA GLN A 351 8.37 1.30 -17.46
C GLN A 351 8.75 1.87 -18.83
N ALA A 352 7.92 1.61 -19.85
CA ALA A 352 8.15 2.18 -21.17
C ALA A 352 8.09 3.73 -21.10
N PRO A 353 9.03 4.47 -21.71
CA PRO A 353 9.11 5.93 -21.56
C PRO A 353 7.82 6.70 -21.88
N ASN A 354 7.13 6.44 -23.00
CA ASN A 354 5.88 7.16 -23.31
C ASN A 354 4.75 6.78 -22.34
N HIS A 355 4.76 5.53 -21.85
CA HIS A 355 3.83 5.11 -20.82
C HIS A 355 4.10 5.88 -19.51
N ASN A 356 5.34 5.94 -19.05
CA ASN A 356 5.74 6.64 -17.82
C ASN A 356 5.48 8.15 -17.88
N GLN A 357 6.02 8.80 -18.91
CA GLN A 357 6.14 10.27 -18.99
C GLN A 357 4.84 10.95 -19.45
N HIS A 358 3.88 10.19 -20.01
CA HIS A 358 2.63 10.73 -20.51
C HIS A 358 1.42 10.01 -19.90
N LEU A 359 1.15 8.76 -20.28
CA LEU A 359 -0.06 8.03 -19.83
C LEU A 359 -0.15 8.01 -18.30
N TRP A 360 0.90 7.51 -17.65
CA TRP A 360 0.94 7.31 -16.21
C TRP A 360 1.00 8.64 -15.45
N ALA A 361 1.85 9.57 -15.89
CA ALA A 361 1.94 10.91 -15.33
C ALA A 361 0.59 11.65 -15.35
N ASN A 362 -0.19 11.53 -16.43
CA ASN A 362 -1.52 12.13 -16.53
C ASN A 362 -2.52 11.54 -15.51
N LEU A 363 -2.45 10.24 -15.24
CA LEU A 363 -3.29 9.61 -14.22
C LEU A 363 -2.88 10.06 -12.81
N GLU A 364 -1.57 10.09 -12.52
CA GLU A 364 -1.05 10.54 -11.24
C GLU A 364 -1.42 12.01 -10.97
N GLU A 365 -1.35 12.87 -11.98
CA GLU A 365 -1.79 14.27 -11.86
C GLU A 365 -3.29 14.37 -11.61
N TYR A 366 -4.11 13.55 -12.28
CA TYR A 366 -5.54 13.49 -12.04
C TYR A 366 -5.85 13.08 -10.59
N THR A 367 -5.16 12.07 -10.06
CA THR A 367 -5.29 11.61 -8.67
C THR A 367 -5.00 12.72 -7.68
N ARG A 368 -3.87 13.42 -7.82
CA ARG A 368 -3.56 14.60 -6.98
C ARG A 368 -4.60 15.71 -7.15
N GLY A 369 -5.17 15.86 -8.34
CA GLY A 369 -6.29 16.77 -8.61
C GLY A 369 -7.54 16.44 -7.78
N LEU A 370 -7.86 15.15 -7.56
CA LEU A 370 -8.96 14.74 -6.68
C LEU A 370 -8.72 15.18 -5.24
N VAL A 371 -7.49 14.99 -4.75
CA VAL A 371 -7.10 15.38 -3.40
C VAL A 371 -7.17 16.90 -3.20
N LYS A 372 -6.67 17.67 -4.16
CA LYS A 372 -6.81 19.14 -4.17
C LYS A 372 -8.26 19.63 -4.16
N ARG A 373 -9.22 18.80 -4.62
CA ARG A 373 -10.67 19.10 -4.58
C ARG A 373 -11.35 18.68 -3.27
N GLY A 374 -10.58 18.37 -2.23
CA GLY A 374 -11.11 18.04 -0.90
C GLY A 374 -11.44 16.57 -0.70
N ASN A 375 -10.85 15.68 -1.50
CA ASN A 375 -10.89 14.24 -1.27
C ASN A 375 -9.60 13.77 -0.58
N GLU A 376 -9.64 12.54 -0.10
CA GLU A 376 -8.47 11.70 0.08
C GLU A 376 -8.67 10.41 -0.72
N VAL A 377 -7.57 9.73 -1.00
CA VAL A 377 -7.60 8.55 -1.85
C VAL A 377 -6.76 7.43 -1.26
N TYR A 378 -7.21 6.20 -1.47
CA TYR A 378 -6.42 5.00 -1.24
C TYR A 378 -6.02 4.44 -2.60
N ILE A 379 -4.72 4.35 -2.84
CA ILE A 379 -4.16 3.88 -4.11
C ILE A 379 -3.42 2.57 -3.87
N ILE A 380 -3.66 1.61 -4.76
CA ILE A 380 -2.79 0.46 -4.92
C ILE A 380 -2.47 0.27 -6.39
N MET A 381 -1.21 0.01 -6.71
CA MET A 381 -0.77 -0.26 -8.06
C MET A 381 0.19 -1.43 -8.12
N GLY A 382 0.38 -1.99 -9.30
CA GLY A 382 1.35 -3.05 -9.51
C GLY A 382 1.50 -3.38 -10.97
N SER A 383 2.14 -4.52 -11.24
CA SER A 383 2.40 -4.96 -12.60
C SER A 383 2.37 -6.48 -12.73
N TYR A 384 2.06 -6.98 -13.92
CA TYR A 384 2.02 -8.41 -14.21
C TYR A 384 2.47 -8.71 -15.65
N GLY A 385 2.59 -10.01 -15.93
CA GLY A 385 3.06 -10.52 -17.21
C GLY A 385 4.53 -10.21 -17.47
N ILE A 386 4.99 -10.55 -18.68
CA ILE A 386 6.39 -10.41 -19.09
C ILE A 386 6.42 -9.87 -20.52
N GLY A 387 7.29 -8.90 -20.79
CA GLY A 387 7.56 -8.42 -22.14
C GLY A 387 6.94 -7.05 -22.47
N GLY A 388 7.35 -6.01 -21.74
CA GLY A 388 7.03 -4.61 -22.07
C GLY A 388 7.75 -4.13 -23.33
N ILE A 389 7.27 -3.04 -23.95
CA ILE A 389 7.78 -2.49 -25.21
C ILE A 389 8.33 -1.07 -24.97
N GLY A 390 9.65 -0.96 -24.78
CA GLY A 390 10.35 0.30 -24.53
C GLY A 390 11.04 0.87 -25.78
N ASN A 391 12.03 1.73 -25.59
CA ASN A 391 12.79 2.36 -26.69
C ASN A 391 13.61 1.36 -27.53
N ARG A 392 13.79 0.13 -27.02
CA ARG A 392 14.54 -0.95 -27.68
C ARG A 392 13.62 -2.10 -28.13
N GLY A 393 12.32 -1.84 -28.25
CA GLY A 393 11.33 -2.86 -28.58
C GLY A 393 10.92 -3.69 -27.36
N LYS A 394 10.40 -4.90 -27.63
CA LYS A 394 9.93 -5.82 -26.60
C LYS A 394 11.12 -6.40 -25.81
N ILE A 395 11.14 -6.21 -24.50
CA ILE A 395 12.15 -6.77 -23.59
C ILE A 395 11.44 -7.49 -22.45
N GLU A 396 11.91 -8.68 -22.12
CA GLU A 396 11.32 -9.51 -21.06
C GLU A 396 12.04 -9.35 -19.72
N LYS A 397 13.37 -9.20 -19.75
CA LYS A 397 14.19 -9.01 -18.56
C LYS A 397 15.36 -8.08 -18.85
N ILE A 398 15.78 -7.33 -17.84
CA ILE A 398 16.95 -6.44 -17.87
C ILE A 398 17.97 -6.88 -16.82
N ASP A 399 19.12 -6.19 -16.80
CA ASP A 399 20.14 -6.35 -15.76
C ASP A 399 20.58 -7.81 -15.53
N LYS A 400 21.11 -8.44 -16.59
CA LYS A 400 21.53 -9.86 -16.57
C LYS A 400 20.40 -10.80 -16.13
N LYS A 401 19.17 -10.53 -16.56
CA LYS A 401 17.95 -11.31 -16.28
C LYS A 401 17.47 -11.29 -14.83
N ARG A 402 17.95 -10.35 -14.01
CA ARG A 402 17.57 -10.23 -12.59
C ARG A 402 16.29 -9.41 -12.36
N ILE A 403 15.91 -8.59 -13.34
CA ILE A 403 14.74 -7.73 -13.23
C ILE A 403 13.79 -8.07 -14.39
N THR A 404 12.55 -8.41 -14.04
CA THR A 404 11.49 -8.70 -15.01
C THR A 404 10.87 -7.40 -15.51
N VAL A 405 10.68 -7.30 -16.83
CA VAL A 405 9.96 -6.20 -17.47
C VAL A 405 8.50 -6.63 -17.62
N PRO A 406 7.55 -6.01 -16.91
CA PRO A 406 6.16 -6.40 -16.99
C PRO A 406 5.54 -6.04 -18.34
N SER A 407 4.57 -6.82 -18.82
CA SER A 407 3.80 -6.47 -20.02
C SER A 407 2.65 -5.52 -19.71
N HIS A 408 2.15 -5.50 -18.47
CA HIS A 408 1.03 -4.67 -18.04
C HIS A 408 1.29 -3.99 -16.69
N ILE A 409 0.71 -2.79 -16.54
CA ILE A 409 0.75 -2.00 -15.30
C ILE A 409 -0.69 -1.61 -14.97
N TRP A 410 -1.08 -1.79 -13.73
CA TRP A 410 -2.45 -1.51 -13.25
C TRP A 410 -2.43 -0.61 -12.01
N LYS A 411 -3.53 0.11 -11.78
CA LYS A 411 -3.72 0.96 -10.60
C LYS A 411 -5.21 1.03 -10.24
N ILE A 412 -5.49 0.95 -8.94
CA ILE A 412 -6.81 1.10 -8.33
C ILE A 412 -6.76 2.30 -7.41
N ILE A 413 -7.76 3.18 -7.50
CA ILE A 413 -7.89 4.40 -6.71
C ILE A 413 -9.29 4.43 -6.11
N VAL A 414 -9.40 4.35 -4.79
CA VAL A 414 -10.66 4.56 -4.06
C VAL A 414 -10.71 6.01 -3.62
N VAL A 415 -11.79 6.71 -3.96
CA VAL A 415 -11.95 8.15 -3.70
C VAL A 415 -13.04 8.37 -2.66
N ILE A 416 -12.66 9.01 -1.55
CA ILE A 416 -13.60 9.43 -0.50
C ILE A 416 -13.37 10.91 -0.18
N PRO A 417 -14.38 11.66 0.32
CA PRO A 417 -14.15 13.01 0.84
C PRO A 417 -13.03 13.01 1.88
N TYR A 418 -12.34 14.12 2.13
CA TYR A 418 -11.38 14.19 3.23
C TYR A 418 -12.11 14.10 4.60
N GLY A 419 -11.61 13.30 5.55
CA GLY A 419 -12.25 13.10 6.84
C GLY A 419 -11.53 12.14 7.78
N ASN A 420 -12.31 11.39 8.55
CA ASN A 420 -11.83 10.39 9.52
C ASN A 420 -12.84 9.22 9.56
N ASN A 421 -12.42 8.08 10.10
CA ASN A 421 -13.16 6.82 10.12
C ASN A 421 -13.42 6.30 8.69
N ASP A 422 -12.36 6.20 7.91
CA ASP A 422 -12.40 6.06 6.46
C ASP A 422 -13.13 4.82 5.96
N LEU A 423 -12.92 3.67 6.62
CA LEU A 423 -13.66 2.45 6.30
C LEU A 423 -15.18 2.64 6.41
N ALA A 424 -15.66 3.40 7.40
CA ALA A 424 -17.08 3.67 7.58
C ALA A 424 -17.66 4.61 6.50
N ARG A 425 -16.80 5.37 5.81
CA ARG A 425 -17.18 6.30 4.73
C ARG A 425 -17.17 5.61 3.37
N ILE A 426 -16.57 4.43 3.26
CA ILE A 426 -16.61 3.60 2.06
C ILE A 426 -17.90 2.79 2.04
N ASN A 427 -18.68 2.95 0.99
CA ASN A 427 -19.95 2.25 0.79
C ASN A 427 -20.15 1.90 -0.68
N LYS A 428 -21.26 1.25 -1.00
CA LYS A 428 -21.61 0.81 -2.36
C LYS A 428 -21.65 1.92 -3.42
N ASN A 429 -21.69 3.20 -3.04
CA ASN A 429 -21.68 4.35 -3.95
C ASN A 429 -20.29 5.00 -4.08
N THR A 430 -19.31 4.59 -3.27
CA THR A 430 -17.94 5.10 -3.34
C THR A 430 -17.38 4.94 -4.76
N ARG A 431 -16.67 5.97 -5.21
CA ARG A 431 -16.03 6.01 -6.52
C ARG A 431 -14.74 5.20 -6.46
N VAL A 432 -14.59 4.28 -7.42
CA VAL A 432 -13.40 3.45 -7.60
C VAL A 432 -12.97 3.59 -9.04
N ILE A 433 -11.72 4.02 -9.26
CA ILE A 433 -11.10 4.13 -10.57
C ILE A 433 -10.07 3.01 -10.69
N ALA A 434 -10.30 2.07 -11.60
CA ALA A 434 -9.35 1.01 -11.92
C ALA A 434 -8.87 1.18 -13.36
N VAL A 435 -7.56 1.13 -13.57
CA VAL A 435 -6.94 1.13 -14.90
C VAL A 435 -6.01 -0.06 -15.06
N ASN A 436 -5.96 -0.61 -16.28
CA ASN A 436 -5.04 -1.67 -16.64
C ASN A 436 -4.49 -1.43 -18.04
N THR A 437 -3.18 -1.22 -18.12
CA THR A 437 -2.52 -0.61 -19.28
C THR A 437 -1.41 -1.50 -19.81
N PRO A 438 -1.19 -1.56 -21.14
CA PRO A 438 -0.01 -2.20 -21.68
C PRO A 438 1.23 -1.33 -21.37
N ASN A 439 2.29 -1.96 -20.84
CA ASN A 439 3.58 -1.30 -20.61
C ASN A 439 4.33 -1.10 -21.94
N SER A 440 3.88 -0.13 -22.74
CA SER A 440 4.31 0.04 -24.12
C SER A 440 4.46 1.51 -24.49
N ASN A 441 5.50 1.80 -25.30
CA ASN A 441 5.66 3.10 -25.96
C ASN A 441 4.57 3.42 -26.98
N THR A 442 3.79 2.43 -27.40
CA THR A 442 2.65 2.61 -28.32
C THR A 442 1.32 2.80 -27.61
N ALA A 443 1.31 2.80 -26.27
CA ALA A 443 0.09 3.04 -25.51
C ALA A 443 -0.38 4.49 -25.71
N ASP A 444 -1.67 4.65 -26.02
CA ASP A 444 -2.33 5.95 -26.04
C ASP A 444 -2.15 6.72 -24.71
N HIS A 445 -1.86 8.01 -24.78
CA HIS A 445 -1.57 8.82 -23.58
C HIS A 445 -2.82 9.11 -22.71
N ASN A 446 -4.02 8.86 -23.23
CA ASN A 446 -5.26 9.00 -22.47
C ASN A 446 -5.53 7.74 -21.64
N TRP A 447 -5.16 7.79 -20.36
CA TRP A 447 -5.38 6.71 -19.40
C TRP A 447 -6.85 6.23 -19.33
N ARG A 448 -7.82 7.09 -19.67
CA ARG A 448 -9.25 6.75 -19.63
C ARG A 448 -9.63 5.63 -20.60
N LYS A 449 -8.86 5.43 -21.68
CA LYS A 449 -9.07 4.34 -22.63
C LYS A 449 -8.78 2.96 -22.04
N TYR A 450 -8.16 2.93 -20.87
CA TYR A 450 -7.73 1.71 -20.17
C TYR A 450 -8.46 1.52 -18.85
N ILE A 451 -9.57 2.24 -18.64
CA ILE A 451 -10.44 2.01 -17.49
C ILE A 451 -11.00 0.59 -17.59
N THR A 452 -10.99 -0.10 -16.45
CA THR A 452 -11.40 -1.49 -16.28
C THR A 452 -12.13 -1.60 -14.94
N SER A 453 -12.54 -2.79 -14.54
CA SER A 453 -13.03 -3.10 -13.20
C SER A 453 -11.91 -3.64 -12.29
N VAL A 454 -12.09 -3.57 -10.97
CA VAL A 454 -11.15 -4.22 -10.03
C VAL A 454 -11.21 -5.74 -10.22
N ALA A 455 -12.38 -6.31 -10.50
CA ALA A 455 -12.55 -7.73 -10.77
C ALA A 455 -11.70 -8.22 -11.97
N GLU A 456 -11.54 -7.41 -13.02
CA GLU A 456 -10.64 -7.74 -14.13
C GLU A 456 -9.16 -7.71 -13.72
N ILE A 457 -8.78 -6.80 -12.82
CA ILE A 457 -7.43 -6.79 -12.23
C ILE A 457 -7.23 -8.01 -11.33
N GLU A 458 -8.21 -8.40 -10.51
CA GLU A 458 -8.17 -9.64 -9.71
C GLU A 458 -8.00 -10.86 -10.62
N ALA A 459 -8.76 -10.95 -11.71
CA ALA A 459 -8.65 -12.03 -12.67
C ALA A 459 -7.26 -12.11 -13.32
N ALA A 460 -6.65 -10.95 -13.63
CA ALA A 460 -5.33 -10.89 -14.24
C ALA A 460 -4.16 -11.17 -13.29
N THR A 461 -4.34 -10.88 -12.00
CA THR A 461 -3.25 -10.90 -10.99
C THR A 461 -3.37 -12.04 -9.98
N HIS A 462 -4.57 -12.62 -9.84
CA HIS A 462 -4.96 -13.54 -8.77
C HIS A 462 -4.90 -12.91 -7.36
N TYR A 463 -4.93 -11.59 -7.28
CA TYR A 463 -5.05 -10.86 -6.02
C TYR A 463 -6.51 -10.72 -5.60
N HIS A 464 -6.71 -10.42 -4.32
CA HIS A 464 -8.02 -10.18 -3.72
C HIS A 464 -8.02 -8.81 -3.04
N PHE A 465 -8.58 -7.79 -3.68
CA PHE A 465 -8.59 -6.43 -3.16
C PHE A 465 -9.81 -6.17 -2.27
N PHE A 466 -9.73 -5.08 -1.49
CA PHE A 466 -10.81 -4.61 -0.63
C PHE A 466 -11.23 -5.62 0.46
N THR A 467 -10.28 -6.44 0.95
CA THR A 467 -10.56 -7.52 1.91
C THR A 467 -11.00 -7.00 3.28
N SER A 468 -10.75 -5.73 3.58
CA SER A 468 -11.18 -5.08 4.82
C SER A 468 -12.58 -4.44 4.72
N LEU A 469 -13.22 -4.49 3.54
CA LEU A 469 -14.60 -4.02 3.36
C LEU A 469 -15.60 -5.17 3.58
N PRO A 470 -16.82 -4.88 4.08
CA PRO A 470 -17.89 -5.88 4.10
C PRO A 470 -18.16 -6.43 2.71
N ASP A 471 -18.42 -7.73 2.59
CA ASP A 471 -18.68 -8.41 1.30
C ASP A 471 -19.74 -7.70 0.46
N SER A 472 -20.85 -7.28 1.09
CA SER A 472 -21.94 -6.58 0.41
C SER A 472 -21.52 -5.24 -0.23
N THR A 473 -20.49 -4.58 0.32
CA THR A 473 -19.89 -3.39 -0.29
C THR A 473 -18.86 -3.79 -1.33
N ARG A 474 -17.97 -4.73 -0.99
CA ARG A 474 -16.89 -5.20 -1.86
C ARG A 474 -17.43 -5.74 -3.19
N GLU A 475 -18.41 -6.64 -3.15
CA GLU A 475 -19.03 -7.26 -4.31
C GLU A 475 -19.60 -6.22 -5.29
N ILE A 476 -20.09 -5.09 -4.79
CA ILE A 476 -20.53 -4.00 -5.67
C ILE A 476 -19.33 -3.23 -6.23
N LEU A 477 -18.39 -2.84 -5.37
CA LEU A 477 -17.28 -1.97 -5.76
C LEU A 477 -16.33 -2.64 -6.75
N ILE A 478 -16.10 -3.95 -6.67
CA ILE A 478 -15.12 -4.60 -7.55
C ILE A 478 -15.56 -4.70 -9.01
N TYR A 479 -16.88 -4.76 -9.25
CA TYR A 479 -17.45 -4.84 -10.61
C TYR A 479 -17.80 -3.48 -11.20
N LYS A 480 -17.65 -2.39 -10.45
CA LYS A 480 -17.85 -1.05 -11.00
C LYS A 480 -16.78 -0.70 -12.02
N THR A 481 -17.21 0.02 -13.06
CA THR A 481 -16.34 0.67 -14.02
C THR A 481 -16.57 2.18 -13.96
N ASP A 482 -15.52 2.93 -13.62
CA ASP A 482 -15.58 4.39 -13.59
C ASP A 482 -15.86 4.97 -14.97
N GLN A 483 -16.52 6.13 -15.03
CA GLN A 483 -16.83 6.79 -16.30
C GLN A 483 -15.71 7.73 -16.77
N GLY A 484 -14.60 7.83 -16.03
CA GLY A 484 -13.44 8.66 -16.34
C GLY A 484 -13.67 10.16 -16.19
N ARG A 485 -14.78 10.61 -15.59
CA ARG A 485 -15.15 12.03 -15.51
C ARG A 485 -14.56 12.72 -14.29
#